data_AF-A0AAW5EHX2-F1
#
_entry.id   AF-A0AAW5EHX2-F1
#
_cell.length_a   1.000
_cell.length_b   1.000
_cell.length_c   1.000
_cell.angle_alpha   90.00
_cell.angle_beta   90.00
_cell.angle_gamma   90.00
#
_symmetry.space_group_name_H-M   'P 1'
#
loop_
_entity.id
_entity.type
_entity.pdbx_description
1 polymer ?
#
loop_
_entity_poly.entity_id
_entity_poly.type
_entity_poly.pdbx_seq_one_letter_code
_entity_poly.pdbx_strand_id
1 'polypeptide(L)'
;MNSNPNPYETSNTESELVEKPHYAELDMSSIAPQHKPDSEWRQNGTNLRCISCQNEHGIFLPPGTFYTGKTDKKGMPIVEKRF
;
A
#
# COMPACT_ATOMS: atom_id res chain seq x y z
N MET A 1 64.49 1.09 28.24
CA MET A 1 63.05 1.30 28.45
C MET A 1 62.47 1.93 27.19
N ASN A 2 61.39 1.32 26.70
CA ASN A 2 60.68 1.51 25.44
C ASN A 2 60.34 2.96 25.08
N SER A 3 60.25 3.24 23.76
CA SER A 3 58.98 3.67 23.15
C SER A 3 59.06 3.46 21.63
N ASN A 4 58.52 2.33 21.19
CA ASN A 4 58.21 2.02 19.80
C ASN A 4 56.98 2.87 19.42
N PRO A 5 56.96 3.62 18.29
CA PRO A 5 55.76 4.34 17.90
C PRO A 5 54.64 3.34 17.59
N ASN A 6 53.51 3.52 18.27
CA ASN A 6 52.35 2.66 18.18
C ASN A 6 51.71 2.85 16.78
N PRO A 7 51.49 1.79 15.97
CA PRO A 7 50.99 1.93 14.60
C PRO A 7 49.48 2.22 14.50
N TYR A 8 48.82 2.43 15.63
CA TYR A 8 47.38 2.73 15.70
C TYR A 8 47.15 4.25 15.75
N GLU A 9 47.66 4.99 14.77
CA GLU A 9 46.94 6.19 14.31
C GLU A 9 45.84 5.70 13.38
N THR A 10 44.78 5.13 13.96
CA THR A 10 43.52 4.96 13.26
C THR A 10 42.95 6.36 13.08
N SER A 11 43.17 6.91 11.89
CA SER A 11 42.37 7.97 11.31
C SER A 11 40.89 7.62 11.50
N ASN A 12 40.27 8.19 12.54
CA ASN A 12 38.82 8.15 12.73
C ASN A 12 38.20 9.05 11.66
N THR A 13 38.06 8.52 10.45
CA THR A 13 37.28 9.13 9.37
C THR A 13 36.33 8.09 8.78
N GLU A 14 35.57 7.44 9.66
CA GLU A 14 34.28 6.86 9.29
C GLU A 14 33.19 7.50 10.15
N SER A 15 33.26 8.82 10.31
CA SER A 15 32.05 9.59 10.62
C SER A 15 31.18 9.61 9.37
N GLU A 16 30.05 8.91 9.48
CA GLU A 16 28.79 9.23 8.82
C GLU A 16 28.75 9.08 7.28
N LEU A 17 28.75 7.84 6.81
CA LEU A 17 27.90 7.48 5.66
C LEU A 17 26.62 6.80 6.17
N VAL A 18 25.93 7.41 7.14
CA VAL A 18 24.52 7.09 7.33
C VAL A 18 23.79 7.80 6.21
N GLU A 19 23.57 7.09 5.11
CA GLU A 19 22.79 7.56 3.98
C GLU A 19 21.43 8.03 4.53
N LYS A 20 21.18 9.34 4.48
CA LYS A 20 19.94 9.91 4.99
C LYS A 20 18.78 9.20 4.27
N PRO A 21 17.71 8.79 4.96
CA PRO A 21 16.60 8.11 4.32
C PRO A 21 16.07 9.00 3.20
N HIS A 22 16.16 8.48 1.97
CA HIS A 22 15.63 9.17 0.80
C HIS A 22 14.14 8.88 0.74
N TYR A 23 13.33 9.87 1.10
CA TYR A 23 11.88 9.77 0.95
C TYR A 23 11.52 10.04 -0.50
N ALA A 24 10.98 9.04 -1.19
CA ALA A 24 10.35 9.23 -2.48
C ALA A 24 8.95 9.81 -2.25
N GLU A 25 8.64 10.93 -2.90
CA GLU A 25 7.25 11.39 -3.00
C GLU A 25 6.49 10.37 -3.86
N LEU A 26 5.63 9.59 -3.19
CA LEU A 26 4.74 8.67 -3.87
C LEU A 26 3.52 9.44 -4.37
N ASP A 27 3.32 9.44 -5.68
CA ASP A 27 2.05 9.88 -6.24
C ASP A 27 0.94 8.92 -5.82
N MET A 28 0.05 9.40 -4.97
CA MET A 28 -1.08 8.62 -4.46
C MET A 28 -2.00 8.12 -5.58
N SER A 29 -2.03 8.78 -6.74
CA SER A 29 -2.79 8.31 -7.90
C SER A 29 -2.21 7.01 -8.50
N SER A 30 -0.90 6.83 -8.40
CA SER A 30 -0.21 5.59 -8.81
C SER A 30 -0.46 4.42 -7.86
N ILE A 31 -0.88 4.70 -6.62
CA ILE A 31 -1.18 3.69 -5.60
C ILE A 31 -2.69 3.42 -5.52
N ALA A 32 -3.51 4.43 -5.84
CA ALA A 32 -4.96 4.32 -5.86
C ALA A 32 -5.39 3.16 -6.77
N PRO A 33 -6.40 2.36 -6.35
CA PRO A 33 -6.91 1.29 -7.19
C PRO A 33 -7.36 1.82 -8.56
N GLN A 34 -6.80 1.27 -9.62
CA GLN A 34 -7.17 1.61 -10.98
C GLN A 34 -8.37 0.76 -11.39
N HIS A 35 -9.57 1.19 -10.98
CA HIS A 35 -10.82 0.52 -11.35
C HIS A 35 -11.10 0.65 -12.85
N LYS A 36 -11.64 -0.42 -13.42
CA LYS A 36 -12.13 -0.45 -14.80
C LYS A 36 -13.62 -0.77 -14.79
N PRO A 37 -14.38 -0.40 -15.82
CA PRO A 37 -15.83 -0.69 -15.88
C PRO A 37 -16.16 -2.17 -15.67
N ASP A 38 -15.26 -3.08 -16.06
CA ASP A 38 -15.33 -4.54 -15.94
C ASP A 38 -14.70 -5.08 -14.64
N SER A 39 -14.44 -4.24 -13.64
CA SER A 39 -13.87 -4.68 -12.37
C SER A 39 -14.76 -5.70 -11.67
N GLU A 40 -14.19 -6.87 -11.39
CA GLU A 40 -14.85 -7.92 -10.62
C GLU A 40 -14.73 -7.69 -9.10
N TRP A 41 -15.85 -7.93 -8.40
CA TRP A 41 -15.96 -7.80 -6.96
C TRP A 41 -16.56 -9.05 -6.32
N ARG A 42 -16.07 -9.42 -5.14
CA ARG A 42 -16.56 -10.56 -4.35
C ARG A 42 -16.93 -10.11 -2.93
N GLN A 43 -18.16 -10.42 -2.53
CA GLN A 43 -18.63 -10.18 -1.17
C GLN A 43 -18.35 -11.38 -0.27
N ASN A 44 -17.87 -11.11 0.94
CA ASN A 44 -17.77 -12.06 2.04
C ASN A 44 -18.28 -11.40 3.33
N GLY A 45 -19.52 -11.73 3.73
CA GLY A 45 -20.19 -11.07 4.85
C GLY A 45 -20.33 -9.56 4.61
N THR A 46 -19.77 -8.76 5.50
CA THR A 46 -19.73 -7.29 5.41
C THR A 46 -18.54 -6.76 4.61
N ASN A 47 -17.64 -7.62 4.11
CA ASN A 47 -16.50 -7.17 3.33
C ASN A 47 -16.77 -7.36 1.84
N LEU A 48 -16.52 -6.33 1.03
CA LEU A 48 -16.60 -6.41 -0.42
C LEU A 48 -15.22 -6.10 -1.00
N ARG A 49 -14.60 -7.09 -1.65
CA ARG A 49 -13.24 -6.98 -2.18
C ARG A 49 -13.24 -6.95 -3.69
N CYS A 50 -12.41 -6.08 -4.27
CA CYS A 50 -12.13 -6.11 -5.70
C CYS A 50 -11.09 -7.19 -5.96
N ILE A 51 -11.36 -8.07 -6.93
CA ILE A 51 -10.48 -9.17 -7.32
C ILE A 51 -9.86 -8.98 -8.70
N SER A 52 -10.14 -7.85 -9.35
CA SER A 52 -9.67 -7.52 -10.70
C SER A 52 -8.54 -6.49 -10.73
N CYS A 53 -8.36 -5.71 -9.67
CA CYS A 53 -7.25 -4.76 -9.57
C CYS A 53 -5.98 -5.47 -9.08
N GLN A 54 -4.82 -5.02 -9.58
CA GLN A 54 -3.51 -5.53 -9.16
C GLN A 54 -3.27 -5.32 -7.65
N ASN A 55 -3.73 -4.19 -7.12
CA ASN A 55 -3.74 -3.93 -5.68
C ASN A 55 -5.06 -4.43 -5.10
N GLU A 56 -4.98 -5.46 -4.25
CA GLU A 56 -6.14 -5.93 -3.50
C GLU A 56 -6.65 -4.80 -2.60
N HIS A 57 -7.93 -4.50 -2.72
CA HIS A 57 -8.59 -3.51 -1.89
C HIS A 57 -10.05 -3.90 -1.70
N GLY A 58 -10.69 -3.30 -0.71
CA GLY A 58 -12.08 -3.57 -0.43
C GLY A 58 -12.75 -2.42 0.30
N ILE A 59 -14.07 -2.53 0.38
CA ILE A 59 -14.91 -1.62 1.14
C ILE A 59 -15.68 -2.41 2.20
N PHE A 60 -15.96 -1.75 3.31
CA PHE A 60 -16.84 -2.29 4.33
C PHE A 60 -18.29 -1.95 3.98
N LEU A 61 -19.14 -2.96 3.94
CA LEU A 61 -20.57 -2.82 3.75
C LEU A 61 -21.27 -2.72 5.11
N PRO A 62 -22.11 -1.69 5.32
CA PRO A 62 -22.96 -1.62 6.50
C PRO A 62 -23.85 -2.88 6.61
N PRO A 63 -24.24 -3.30 7.82
CA PRO A 63 -25.18 -4.41 8.02
C PRO A 63 -26.46 -4.24 7.17
N GLY A 64 -26.92 -5.34 6.56
CA GLY A 64 -28.07 -5.34 5.65
C GLY A 64 -27.79 -4.77 4.25
N THR A 65 -26.54 -4.43 3.94
CA THR A 65 -26.12 -3.98 2.60
C THR A 65 -25.47 -5.12 1.83
N PHE A 66 -25.85 -5.30 0.57
CA PHE A 66 -25.41 -6.39 -0.29
C PHE A 66 -24.99 -5.87 -1.65
N TYR A 67 -23.94 -6.46 -2.20
CA TYR A 67 -23.48 -6.23 -3.56
C TYR A 67 -24.47 -6.84 -4.56
N THR A 68 -24.87 -6.05 -5.55
CA THR A 68 -25.85 -6.47 -6.57
C THR A 68 -25.27 -7.38 -7.65
N GLY A 69 -23.95 -7.59 -7.67
CA GLY A 69 -23.25 -8.25 -8.77
C GLY A 69 -22.92 -7.32 -9.95
N LYS A 70 -23.21 -6.02 -9.85
CA LYS A 70 -23.00 -5.03 -10.92
C LYS A 70 -22.12 -3.87 -10.46
N THR A 71 -21.34 -3.32 -11.39
CA THR A 71 -20.53 -2.11 -11.20
C THR A 71 -21.10 -0.92 -11.96
N ASP A 72 -20.71 0.30 -11.55
CA ASP A 72 -20.97 1.52 -12.30
C ASP A 72 -19.93 1.75 -13.42
N LYS A 73 -20.05 2.88 -14.14
CA LYS A 73 -19.14 3.24 -15.25
C LYS A 73 -17.67 3.42 -14.83
N LYS A 74 -17.40 3.57 -13.53
CA LYS A 74 -16.06 3.69 -12.97
C LYS A 74 -15.55 2.37 -12.40
N GLY A 75 -16.33 1.29 -12.46
CA GLY A 75 -15.96 0.01 -11.86
C GLY A 75 -16.28 -0.11 -10.37
N MET A 76 -17.02 0.85 -9.81
CA MET A 76 -17.39 0.83 -8.39
C MET A 76 -18.60 -0.08 -8.18
N PRO A 77 -18.64 -0.87 -7.10
CA PRO A 77 -19.70 -1.83 -6.88
C PRO A 77 -21.01 -1.13 -6.51
N ILE A 78 -22.10 -1.53 -7.16
CA ILE A 78 -23.44 -1.08 -6.84
C ILE A 78 -24.00 -1.96 -5.73
N VAL A 79 -24.43 -1.33 -4.63
CA VAL A 79 -24.90 -2.01 -3.43
C VAL A 79 -26.35 -1.63 -3.11
N GLU A 80 -27.09 -2.57 -2.53
CA GLU A 80 -28.48 -2.41 -2.13
C GLU A 80 -28.65 -2.76 -0.65
N LYS A 81 -29.60 -2.10 0.00
CA LYS A 81 -29.98 -2.39 1.39
C LYS A 81 -31.23 -3.26 1.40
N ARG A 82 -31.17 -4.42 2.05
CA ARG A 82 -32.36 -5.22 2.40
C ARG A 82 -32.73 -4.94 3.85
N PHE A 83 -34.01 -4.63 4.06
CA PHE A 83 -34.62 -4.42 5.36
C PHE A 83 -35.28 -5.71 5.85
#